data_AF-A0A3D1F9D7-F1
#
_entry.id   AF-A0A3D1F9D7-F1
#
_cell.length_a   1.000
_cell.length_b   1.000
_cell.length_c   1.000
_cell.angle_alpha   90.00
_cell.angle_beta   90.00
_cell.angle_gamma   90.00
#
_symmetry.space_group_name_H-M   'P 1'
#
loop_
_entity.id
_entity.type
_entity.pdbx_description
1 polymer ?
#
loop_
_entity_poly.entity_id
_entity_poly.type
_entity_poly.pdbx_seq_one_letter_code
_entity_poly.pdbx_strand_id
1 'polypeptide(L)' 'YSHNLTGEDNADAHLKRQIMGREVVVAITNRKLDFGPWEQIFYGEFDGMRKKRVMVKI' A
#
# COMPACT_ATOMS: atom_id res chain seq x y z
N TYR A 1 -15.20 -12.09 10.71
CA TYR A 1 -14.52 -12.59 9.50
C TYR A 1 -13.92 -13.96 9.79
N SER A 2 -14.09 -14.96 8.91
CA SER A 2 -13.54 -16.31 9.13
C SER A 2 -12.01 -16.32 9.31
N HIS A 3 -11.31 -15.37 8.69
CA HIS A 3 -9.88 -15.13 8.89
C HIS A 3 -9.53 -14.90 10.37
N ASN A 4 -10.36 -14.21 11.14
CA ASN A 4 -10.09 -13.94 12.56
C ASN A 4 -10.25 -15.19 13.46
N LEU A 5 -10.78 -16.30 12.93
CA LEU A 5 -10.89 -17.56 13.70
C LEU A 5 -9.52 -18.20 13.97
N THR A 6 -8.44 -17.72 13.34
CA THR A 6 -7.07 -18.16 13.59
C THR A 6 -6.40 -17.45 14.77
N GLY A 7 -7.12 -16.59 15.51
CA GLY A 7 -6.59 -15.80 16.63
C GLY A 7 -6.07 -14.41 16.26
N GLU A 8 -6.12 -14.05 14.97
CA GLU A 8 -5.82 -12.71 14.46
C GLU A 8 -7.09 -11.83 14.50
N ASP A 9 -6.93 -10.51 14.42
CA ASP A 9 -8.05 -9.55 14.36
C ASP A 9 -8.07 -8.67 13.09
N ASN A 10 -7.07 -8.81 12.22
CA ASN A 10 -6.76 -7.91 11.09
C ASN A 10 -7.43 -8.25 9.75
N ALA A 11 -8.51 -9.05 9.71
CA ALA A 11 -9.19 -9.38 8.44
C ALA A 11 -9.62 -8.14 7.65
N ASP A 12 -10.00 -7.06 8.33
CA ASP A 12 -10.37 -5.80 7.69
C ASP A 12 -9.18 -5.13 6.99
N ALA A 13 -7.95 -5.29 7.51
CA ALA A 13 -6.74 -4.77 6.88
C ALA A 13 -6.46 -5.46 5.52
N HIS A 14 -6.73 -6.77 5.44
CA HIS A 14 -6.65 -7.53 4.19
C HIS A 14 -7.65 -7.02 3.14
N LEU A 15 -8.84 -6.61 3.56
CA LEU A 15 -9.86 -6.05 2.67
C LEU A 15 -9.54 -4.60 2.29
N LYS A 16 -9.12 -3.76 3.24
CA LYS A 16 -8.70 -2.37 2.98
C LYS A 16 -7.60 -2.31 1.93
N ARG A 17 -6.56 -3.12 2.04
CA ARG A 17 -5.47 -3.14 1.05
C ARG A 17 -5.93 -3.63 -0.32
N GLN A 18 -6.94 -4.50 -0.39
CA GLN A 18 -7.50 -4.98 -1.66
C GLN A 18 -8.21 -3.85 -2.40
N ILE A 19 -8.88 -2.96 -1.67
CA ILE A 19 -9.56 -1.78 -2.22
C ILE A 19 -8.54 -0.71 -2.63
N MET A 20 -7.58 -0.40 -1.76
CA MET A 20 -6.64 0.71 -1.97
C MET A 20 -5.52 0.39 -2.97
N GLY A 21 -5.29 -0.90 -3.25
CA GLY A 21 -4.23 -1.36 -4.14
C GLY A 21 -2.92 -1.65 -3.41
N ARG A 22 -2.16 -2.62 -3.95
CA ARG A 22 -0.85 -3.03 -3.43
C ARG A 22 0.27 -2.08 -3.87
N GLU A 23 0.15 -1.53 -5.06
CA GLU A 23 1.24 -0.87 -5.77
C GLU A 23 0.72 0.17 -6.74
N VAL A 24 1.63 1.03 -7.18
CA VAL A 24 1.43 1.99 -8.27
C VAL A 24 2.61 1.88 -9.23
N VAL A 25 2.34 2.15 -10.50
CA VAL A 25 3.38 2.34 -11.52
C VAL A 25 3.43 3.81 -11.86
N VAL A 26 4.62 4.40 -11.85
CA VAL A 26 4.84 5.83 -12.11
C VAL A 26 5.84 5.96 -13.24
N ALA A 27 5.51 6.77 -14.25
CA ALA A 27 6.42 7.04 -15.35
C ALA A 27 7.60 7.91 -14.89
N ILE A 28 8.74 7.72 -15.56
CA ILE A 28 9.92 8.59 -15.41
C ILE A 28 10.14 9.32 -16.72
N THR A 29 9.96 10.65 -16.69
CA THR A 29 10.15 11.53 -17.84
C THR A 29 11.23 12.55 -17.49
N ASN A 30 12.24 12.69 -18.35
CA ASN A 30 13.37 13.62 -18.12
C ASN A 30 14.03 13.46 -16.73
N ARG A 31 14.24 12.21 -16.30
CA ARG A 31 14.85 11.83 -15.00
C ARG A 31 14.05 12.28 -13.77
N LYS A 32 12.75 12.55 -13.91
CA LYS A 32 11.85 12.87 -12.79
C LYS A 32 10.63 11.96 -12.80
N LEU A 33 10.07 11.69 -11.62
CA LEU A 33 8.74 11.07 -11.51
C LEU A 33 7.72 12.01 -12.14
N ASP A 34 6.94 11.49 -13.07
CA ASP A 34 5.99 12.27 -13.87
C ASP A 34 4.64 12.37 -13.15
N PHE A 35 4.58 13.24 -12.13
CA PHE A 35 3.39 13.48 -11.34
C PHE A 35 2.57 14.66 -11.86
N GLY A 36 1.25 14.51 -11.80
CA GLY A 36 0.30 15.62 -11.86
C GLY A 36 0.43 16.56 -10.64
N PRO A 37 -0.20 17.74 -10.68
CA PRO A 37 -0.02 18.79 -9.67
C PRO A 37 -0.46 18.40 -8.25
N TRP A 38 -1.26 17.35 -8.11
CA TRP A 38 -1.83 16.89 -6.83
C TRP A 38 -1.51 15.43 -6.51
N GLU A 39 -0.71 14.76 -7.34
CA GLU A 39 -0.40 13.35 -7.14
C GLU A 39 0.65 13.18 -6.05
N GLN A 40 0.43 12.19 -5.18
CA GLN A 40 1.29 11.85 -4.06
C GLN A 40 1.26 10.33 -3.87
N ILE A 41 2.39 9.74 -3.49
CA ILE A 41 2.48 8.33 -3.13
C ILE A 41 2.36 8.20 -1.61
N PHE A 42 1.41 7.39 -1.15
CA PHE A 42 1.22 7.08 0.26
C PHE A 42 1.54 5.62 0.55
N TYR A 43 2.15 5.38 1.72
CA TYR A 43 2.14 4.05 2.32
C TYR A 43 0.86 3.87 3.13
N GLY A 44 -0.13 3.18 2.56
CA GLY A 44 -1.36 2.80 3.25
C GLY A 44 -1.12 1.65 4.23
N GLU A 45 -0.85 1.98 5.50
CA GLU A 45 -0.76 1.00 6.58
C GLU A 45 -2.15 0.71 7.17
N PHE A 46 -2.51 -0.58 7.26
CA PHE A 46 -3.83 -1.02 7.74
C PHE A 46 -3.75 -2.00 8.90
N ASP A 47 -2.55 -2.48 9.26
CA ASP A 47 -2.29 -3.35 10.41
C ASP A 47 -0.85 -3.12 10.90
N GLY A 48 -0.68 -2.03 11.64
CA GLY A 48 0.60 -1.40 11.97
C GLY A 48 1.28 -1.92 13.25
N MET A 49 2.03 -1.05 13.93
CA MET A 49 2.76 -1.33 15.18
C MET A 49 3.82 -2.44 15.10
N ARG A 50 4.25 -2.78 13.89
CA ARG A 50 5.31 -3.75 13.60
C ARG A 50 6.11 -3.31 12.38
N LYS A 51 7.36 -3.76 12.27
CA LYS A 51 8.23 -3.38 11.14
C LYS A 51 7.70 -4.00 9.84
N LYS A 52 7.44 -3.14 8.84
CA LYS A 52 6.99 -3.51 7.49
C LYS A 52 7.85 -2.80 6.44
N ARG A 53 7.70 -3.17 5.17
CA ARG A 53 8.59 -2.73 4.09
C ARG A 53 7.77 -2.30 2.87
N VAL A 54 8.34 -1.37 2.11
CA VAL A 54 7.93 -1.02 0.74
C VAL A 54 9.13 -1.28 -0.17
N MET A 55 8.87 -1.67 -1.41
CA MET A 55 9.90 -1.87 -2.43
C MET A 55 9.70 -0.84 -3.54
N VAL A 56 10.80 -0.24 -3.99
CA VAL A 56 10.86 0.59 -5.20
C VAL A 56 11.75 -0.11 -6.21
N LYS A 57 11.26 -0.25 -7.43
CA LYS A 57 12.02 -0.81 -8.56
C LYS A 57 11.92 0.17 -9.72
N ILE A 58 13.07 0.50 -10.29
CA ILE A 58 13.27 1.39 -11.44
C ILE A 58 13.91 0.56 -12.54
#